data_AF-A0A517MQR7-F1
#
_entry.id   AF-A0A517MQR7-F1
#
_cell.length_a   1.000
_cell.length_b   1.000
_cell.length_c   1.000
_cell.angle_alpha   90.00
_cell.angle_beta   90.00
_cell.angle_gamma   90.00
#
_symmetry.space_group_name_H-M   'P 1'
#
loop_
_entity.id
_entity.type
_entity.pdbx_description
1 polymer ?
#
loop_
_entity_poly.entity_id
_entity_poly.type
_entity_poly.pdbx_seq_one_letter_code
_entity_poly.pdbx_strand_id
1 'polypeptide(L)'
;MLTARSVIIAIVSIAIISVSAALISLFWGGETQSTLGRNSYGTRTEGYRAVHDLLEALGYETERALIPAIPESSIPTSYVLWNPRDSVVQTEPAYLKTIANWVRDGGYLVVTPSMDIYERDSDDKNCRRCSEKNCSSCIPISLLGELGLDRVVIEQIELLSPNDSRRSDSKPESLRGAVRDAFRTKQRPTAVYDITCQGEWESLSSQTSRVELPSDRSWEIEHDGLEPLARITVEYPEDNTTGTLAALFSLGKGRVAIISNPYLASNASLDRGDNSVLLTHLITGMRTRVIFDEFYHGLTIRGNAFWLLSKLPYATIVVAILVVVGLWAWRQAIFLGPSRQDKPASRRTLGEYIEAMSRFLLKGRESSKHVLSEVRNGVLWHFCKTLGLPPQQQNVDVVLRLLSKRLPHKASQLEAALKNADVVLDNPRAHKDEILLATRKVSDCLST
;
A
#
# COMPACT_ATOMS: atom_id res chain seq x y z
N MET A 1 5.75 30.00 -14.71
CA MET A 1 6.29 29.88 -13.33
C MET A 1 5.35 29.00 -12.52
N LEU A 2 5.79 27.82 -12.10
CA LEU A 2 4.97 26.91 -11.29
C LEU A 2 4.89 27.48 -9.87
N THR A 3 3.68 27.84 -9.43
CA THR A 3 3.49 28.30 -8.04
C THR A 3 3.66 27.12 -7.08
N ALA A 4 4.13 27.38 -5.85
CA ALA A 4 4.30 26.34 -4.82
C ALA A 4 3.02 25.51 -4.61
N ARG A 5 1.85 26.14 -4.80
CA ARG A 5 0.53 25.47 -4.73
C ARG A 5 0.33 24.47 -5.88
N SER A 6 0.77 24.81 -7.09
CA SER A 6 0.73 23.92 -8.26
C SER A 6 1.61 22.69 -8.07
N VAL A 7 2.78 22.87 -7.45
CA VAL A 7 3.74 21.78 -7.18
C VAL A 7 3.18 20.81 -6.14
N ILE A 8 2.60 21.33 -5.06
CA ILE A 8 1.98 20.50 -4.00
C ILE A 8 0.82 19.68 -4.58
N ILE A 9 -0.06 20.30 -5.38
CA ILE A 9 -1.20 19.61 -6.00
C ILE A 9 -0.71 18.51 -6.94
N ALA A 10 0.32 18.76 -7.76
CA ALA A 10 0.87 17.76 -8.66
C ALA A 10 1.43 16.55 -7.92
N ILE A 11 2.16 16.76 -6.82
CA ILE A 11 2.73 15.67 -6.01
C ILE A 11 1.63 14.83 -5.35
N VAL A 12 0.61 15.48 -4.78
CA VAL A 12 -0.52 14.77 -4.16
C VAL A 12 -1.28 13.94 -5.20
N SER A 13 -1.52 14.49 -6.40
CA SER A 13 -2.18 13.77 -7.48
C SER A 13 -1.37 12.56 -7.95
N ILE A 14 -0.05 12.69 -8.09
CA ILE A 14 0.84 11.57 -8.45
C ILE A 14 0.82 10.49 -7.37
N ALA A 15 0.86 10.88 -6.08
CA ALA A 15 0.79 9.94 -4.98
C ALA A 15 -0.56 9.18 -4.96
N ILE A 16 -1.68 9.88 -5.16
CA ILE A 16 -3.01 9.26 -5.22
C ILE A 16 -3.11 8.29 -6.40
N ILE A 17 -2.64 8.68 -7.59
CA ILE A 17 -2.65 7.81 -8.78
C ILE A 17 -1.76 6.59 -8.56
N SER A 18 -0.58 6.77 -7.99
CA SER A 18 0.38 5.69 -7.71
C SER A 18 -0.17 4.70 -6.66
N VAL A 19 -0.76 5.21 -5.57
CA VAL A 19 -1.45 4.39 -4.56
C VAL A 19 -2.64 3.64 -5.16
N SER A 20 -3.45 4.32 -5.98
CA SER A 20 -4.61 3.69 -6.65
C SER A 20 -4.17 2.61 -7.63
N ALA A 21 -3.12 2.87 -8.42
CA ALA A 21 -2.56 1.89 -9.35
C ALA A 21 -1.94 0.69 -8.62
N ALA A 22 -1.30 0.89 -7.46
CA ALA A 22 -0.79 -0.21 -6.65
C ALA A 22 -1.90 -1.00 -5.96
N LEU A 23 -2.96 -0.34 -5.47
CA LEU A 23 -4.14 -1.02 -4.94
C LEU A 23 -4.80 -1.86 -6.02
N ILE A 24 -5.02 -1.29 -7.22
CA ILE A 24 -5.52 -2.03 -8.38
C ILE A 24 -4.57 -3.19 -8.71
N SER A 25 -3.26 -2.97 -8.71
CA SER A 25 -2.26 -4.02 -8.92
C SER A 25 -2.20 -5.05 -7.79
N LEU A 26 -2.68 -4.76 -6.58
CA LEU A 26 -2.76 -5.72 -5.48
C LEU A 26 -4.04 -6.56 -5.60
N PHE A 27 -5.12 -5.95 -6.10
CA PHE A 27 -6.35 -6.68 -6.47
C PHE A 27 -6.21 -7.48 -7.77
N TRP A 28 -5.34 -7.06 -8.69
CA TRP A 28 -5.14 -7.70 -10.00
C TRP A 28 -3.82 -8.49 -10.08
N GLY A 29 -2.96 -8.35 -9.08
CA GLY A 29 -1.63 -8.95 -9.01
C GLY A 29 -1.66 -10.40 -8.57
N GLY A 30 -1.97 -11.28 -9.53
CA GLY A 30 -1.50 -12.65 -9.63
C GLY A 30 -1.60 -13.51 -8.38
N GLU A 31 -2.63 -14.36 -8.34
CA GLU A 31 -2.72 -15.69 -7.69
C GLU A 31 -1.64 -16.01 -6.64
N THR A 32 -1.50 -15.17 -5.63
CA THR A 32 -0.59 -15.36 -4.50
C THR A 32 -1.41 -16.02 -3.42
N GLN A 33 -1.20 -17.32 -3.23
CA GLN A 33 -1.92 -18.19 -2.27
C GLN A 33 -3.45 -18.06 -2.34
N SER A 34 -4.01 -17.64 -3.48
CA SER A 34 -5.44 -17.55 -3.61
C SER A 34 -6.00 -18.93 -3.93
N THR A 35 -7.15 -19.27 -3.34
CA THR A 35 -7.98 -20.45 -3.70
C THR A 35 -8.46 -20.42 -5.16
N LEU A 36 -8.00 -19.46 -5.96
CA LEU A 36 -8.46 -19.17 -7.31
C LEU A 36 -7.41 -19.53 -8.38
N GLY A 37 -6.18 -19.89 -8.00
CA GLY A 37 -5.09 -20.19 -8.94
C GLY A 37 -5.08 -21.60 -9.51
N ARG A 38 -4.36 -21.82 -10.61
CA ARG A 38 -4.10 -23.14 -11.23
C ARG A 38 -2.98 -23.88 -10.48
N ASN A 39 -3.23 -24.24 -9.23
CA ASN A 39 -2.26 -24.89 -8.33
C ASN A 39 -2.98 -25.84 -7.35
N SER A 40 -2.26 -26.54 -6.46
CA SER A 40 -2.87 -27.51 -5.52
C SER A 40 -3.68 -26.86 -4.38
N TYR A 41 -3.68 -25.53 -4.27
CA TYR A 41 -4.58 -24.76 -3.39
C TYR A 41 -5.88 -24.32 -4.09
N GLY A 42 -5.91 -24.35 -5.43
CA GLY A 42 -6.99 -23.84 -6.26
C GLY A 42 -8.28 -24.65 -6.18
N THR A 43 -9.38 -24.02 -5.78
CA THR A 43 -10.72 -24.62 -5.69
C THR A 43 -11.60 -24.34 -6.91
N ARG A 44 -11.12 -23.56 -7.89
CA ARG A 44 -11.85 -23.29 -9.15
C ARG A 44 -11.83 -24.49 -10.08
N THR A 45 -12.62 -24.45 -11.15
CA THR A 45 -12.69 -25.53 -12.17
C THR A 45 -11.31 -25.91 -12.70
N GLU A 46 -10.45 -24.92 -12.97
CA GLU A 46 -9.09 -25.09 -13.50
C GLU A 46 -8.02 -25.29 -12.41
N GLY A 47 -8.40 -25.30 -11.13
CA GLY A 47 -7.50 -25.58 -10.01
C GLY A 47 -7.21 -27.08 -9.86
N TYR A 48 -6.21 -27.44 -9.04
CA TYR A 48 -5.75 -28.83 -8.87
C TYR A 48 -5.94 -29.38 -7.46
N ARG A 49 -6.69 -28.67 -6.60
CA ARG A 49 -6.89 -29.08 -5.21
C ARG A 49 -7.56 -30.45 -5.08
N ALA A 50 -8.51 -30.79 -5.95
CA ALA A 50 -9.23 -32.05 -5.88
C ALA A 50 -8.29 -33.25 -5.98
N VAL A 51 -7.21 -33.15 -6.75
CA VAL A 51 -6.20 -34.22 -6.86
C VAL A 51 -5.40 -34.38 -5.59
N HIS A 52 -4.98 -33.27 -4.99
CA HIS A 52 -4.30 -33.31 -3.69
C HIS A 52 -5.19 -33.96 -2.63
N ASP A 53 -6.44 -33.49 -2.52
CA ASP A 53 -7.39 -33.96 -1.51
C ASP A 53 -7.78 -35.44 -1.78
N LEU A 54 -7.82 -35.88 -3.04
CA LEU A 54 -8.01 -37.28 -3.43
C LEU A 54 -6.85 -38.16 -2.94
N LEU A 55 -5.60 -37.76 -3.19
CA LEU A 55 -4.42 -38.53 -2.76
C LEU A 55 -4.34 -38.63 -1.23
N GLU A 56 -4.66 -37.54 -0.53
CA GLU A 56 -4.74 -37.53 0.93
C GLU A 56 -5.86 -38.48 1.43
N ALA A 57 -7.04 -38.46 0.79
CA ALA A 57 -8.14 -39.36 1.13
C ALA A 57 -7.82 -40.84 0.85
N LEU A 58 -6.97 -41.13 -0.14
CA LEU A 58 -6.46 -42.47 -0.43
C LEU A 58 -5.32 -42.91 0.51
N GLY A 59 -4.89 -42.03 1.42
CA GLY A 59 -3.89 -42.34 2.46
C GLY A 59 -2.43 -42.13 2.04
N TYR A 60 -2.18 -41.42 0.94
CA TYR A 60 -0.82 -41.01 0.57
C TYR A 60 -0.37 -39.84 1.45
N GLU A 61 0.92 -39.81 1.80
CA GLU A 61 1.51 -38.65 2.48
C GLU A 61 1.72 -37.52 1.46
N THR A 62 0.85 -36.53 1.46
CA THR A 62 0.91 -35.39 0.53
C THR A 62 1.54 -34.16 1.19
N GLU A 63 2.44 -33.49 0.48
CA GLU A 63 3.07 -32.23 0.91
C GLU A 63 3.05 -31.20 -0.22
N ARG A 64 3.05 -29.92 0.13
CA ARG A 64 3.16 -28.79 -0.80
C ARG A 64 4.45 -28.01 -0.53
N ALA A 65 5.40 -28.07 -1.45
CA ALA A 65 6.69 -27.39 -1.33
C ALA A 65 6.61 -25.95 -1.86
N LEU A 66 6.61 -24.97 -0.96
CA LEU A 66 6.59 -23.52 -1.30
C LEU A 66 7.99 -22.93 -1.52
N ILE A 67 9.01 -23.64 -1.07
CA ILE A 67 10.42 -23.24 -1.10
C ILE A 67 11.18 -24.35 -1.83
N PRO A 68 12.20 -24.01 -2.64
CA PRO A 68 13.04 -25.01 -3.27
C PRO A 68 13.61 -25.99 -2.23
N ALA A 69 13.15 -27.23 -2.29
CA ALA A 69 13.56 -28.31 -1.41
C ALA A 69 13.74 -29.58 -2.24
N ILE A 70 14.73 -30.39 -1.87
CA ILE A 70 14.97 -31.69 -2.48
C ILE A 70 14.39 -32.74 -1.53
N PRO A 71 13.62 -33.73 -2.02
CA PRO A 71 13.14 -34.80 -1.18
C PRO A 71 14.29 -35.64 -0.61
N GLU A 72 14.12 -36.12 0.62
CA GLU A 72 15.06 -37.06 1.23
C GLU A 72 15.07 -38.40 0.49
N SER A 73 16.25 -38.89 0.09
CA SER A 73 16.37 -40.14 -0.70
C SER A 73 15.98 -41.41 0.06
N SER A 74 15.81 -41.35 1.38
CA SER A 74 15.41 -42.47 2.24
C SER A 74 13.93 -42.85 2.09
N ILE A 75 13.09 -41.91 1.64
CA ILE A 75 11.65 -42.09 1.54
C ILE A 75 11.27 -42.22 0.06
N PRO A 76 10.55 -43.28 -0.35
CA PRO A 76 10.07 -43.43 -1.72
C PRO A 76 9.05 -42.31 -2.01
N THR A 77 9.55 -41.25 -2.64
CA THR A 77 8.82 -40.00 -2.85
C THR A 77 8.61 -39.75 -4.35
N SER A 78 7.40 -39.34 -4.71
CA SER A 78 7.06 -38.74 -6.00
C SER A 78 7.12 -37.23 -5.87
N TYR A 79 7.80 -36.57 -6.80
CA TYR A 79 7.86 -35.12 -6.90
C TYR A 79 7.06 -34.66 -8.11
N VAL A 80 6.17 -33.68 -7.92
CA VAL A 80 5.20 -33.27 -8.94
C VAL A 80 5.44 -31.82 -9.34
N LEU A 81 5.92 -31.63 -10.57
CA LEU A 81 5.98 -30.35 -11.28
C LEU A 81 4.76 -30.23 -12.19
N TRP A 82 3.62 -29.84 -11.62
CA TRP A 82 2.39 -29.64 -12.37
C TRP A 82 2.29 -28.20 -12.86
N ASN A 83 1.87 -28.01 -14.11
CA ASN A 83 1.63 -26.74 -14.81
C ASN A 83 2.52 -25.56 -14.32
N PRO A 84 3.86 -25.71 -14.34
CA PRO A 84 4.78 -24.73 -13.77
C PRO A 84 4.78 -23.45 -14.62
N ARG A 85 4.88 -22.28 -13.98
CA ARG A 85 4.90 -21.01 -14.72
C ARG A 85 6.25 -20.79 -15.39
N ASP A 86 6.27 -20.61 -16.69
CA ASP A 86 7.52 -20.40 -17.46
C ASP A 86 8.30 -19.17 -16.98
N SER A 87 7.59 -18.12 -16.58
CA SER A 87 8.23 -16.92 -16.04
C SER A 87 9.09 -17.20 -14.79
N VAL A 88 8.70 -18.18 -13.97
CA VAL A 88 9.46 -18.59 -12.78
C VAL A 88 10.59 -19.54 -13.18
N VAL A 89 10.31 -20.49 -14.08
CA VAL A 89 11.33 -21.41 -14.64
C VAL A 89 12.50 -20.65 -15.27
N GLN A 90 12.20 -19.61 -16.06
CA GLN A 90 13.22 -18.76 -16.68
C GLN A 90 14.03 -17.95 -15.67
N THR A 91 13.46 -17.64 -14.51
CA THR A 91 14.14 -16.86 -13.47
C THR A 91 15.02 -17.75 -12.59
N GLU A 92 14.60 -18.99 -12.32
CA GLU A 92 15.28 -19.92 -11.41
C GLU A 92 15.48 -21.31 -12.05
N PRO A 93 16.36 -21.44 -13.07
CA PRO A 93 16.65 -22.72 -13.71
C PRO A 93 17.58 -23.62 -12.88
N ALA A 94 18.35 -23.05 -11.95
CA ALA A 94 19.31 -23.80 -11.14
C ALA A 94 18.62 -24.88 -10.29
N TYR A 95 17.42 -24.59 -9.78
CA TYR A 95 16.66 -25.54 -8.98
C TYR A 95 16.18 -26.75 -9.80
N LEU A 96 15.79 -26.58 -11.08
CA LEU A 96 15.46 -27.71 -11.96
C LEU A 96 16.65 -28.66 -12.13
N LYS A 97 17.89 -28.14 -12.23
CA LYS A 97 19.09 -28.99 -12.32
C LYS A 97 19.29 -29.82 -11.05
N THR A 98 18.96 -29.25 -9.90
CA THR A 98 19.00 -29.95 -8.62
C THR A 98 17.98 -31.09 -8.56
N ILE A 99 16.74 -30.83 -9.01
CA ILE A 99 15.70 -31.86 -9.14
C ILE A 99 16.16 -32.95 -10.13
N ALA A 100 16.71 -32.58 -11.28
CA ALA A 100 17.20 -33.53 -12.28
C ALA A 100 18.29 -34.46 -11.72
N ASN A 101 19.19 -33.95 -10.88
CA ASN A 101 20.19 -34.76 -10.19
C ASN A 101 19.55 -35.73 -9.19
N TRP A 102 18.59 -35.26 -8.40
CA TRP A 102 17.83 -36.13 -7.48
C TRP A 102 17.09 -37.25 -8.23
N VAL A 103 16.50 -36.97 -9.40
CA VAL A 103 15.90 -38.01 -10.25
C VAL A 103 16.96 -39.00 -10.72
N ARG A 104 18.13 -38.53 -11.19
CA ARG A 104 19.23 -39.43 -11.60
C ARG A 104 19.67 -40.37 -10.49
N ASP A 105 19.53 -39.97 -9.23
CA ASP A 105 19.85 -40.78 -8.05
C ASP A 105 18.77 -41.80 -7.67
N GLY A 106 17.61 -41.80 -8.33
CA GLY A 106 16.52 -42.77 -8.10
C GLY A 106 15.14 -42.16 -7.83
N GLY A 107 15.03 -40.83 -7.87
CA GLY A 107 13.76 -40.12 -7.68
C GLY A 107 12.71 -40.44 -8.74
N TYR A 108 11.44 -40.21 -8.40
CA TYR A 108 10.33 -40.25 -9.34
C TYR A 108 9.78 -38.84 -9.53
N LEU A 109 9.82 -38.33 -10.77
CA LEU A 109 9.37 -36.98 -11.10
C LEU A 109 8.20 -37.04 -12.07
N VAL A 110 7.15 -36.28 -11.78
CA VAL A 110 5.99 -36.09 -12.63
C VAL A 110 6.02 -34.67 -13.16
N VAL A 111 5.90 -34.51 -14.47
CA VAL A 111 6.04 -33.22 -15.15
C VAL A 111 4.90 -33.02 -16.12
N THR A 112 4.34 -31.82 -16.12
CA THR A 112 3.43 -31.38 -17.18
C THR A 112 3.91 -30.06 -17.79
N PRO A 113 3.54 -29.75 -19.04
CA PRO A 113 3.88 -28.46 -19.64
C PRO A 113 3.11 -27.32 -18.96
N SER A 114 3.64 -26.11 -19.15
CA SER A 114 2.96 -24.85 -18.83
C SER A 114 1.85 -24.57 -19.84
N MET A 115 0.64 -24.28 -19.35
CA MET A 115 -0.47 -23.80 -20.18
C MET A 115 -0.38 -22.29 -20.46
N ASP A 116 0.47 -21.56 -19.73
CA ASP A 116 0.58 -20.09 -19.85
C ASP A 116 1.23 -19.63 -21.17
N ILE A 117 1.99 -20.51 -21.83
CA ILE A 117 2.61 -20.23 -23.14
C ILE A 117 1.55 -19.98 -24.22
N TYR A 118 0.37 -20.59 -24.10
CA TYR A 118 -0.58 -20.75 -25.21
C TYR A 118 -1.84 -19.87 -25.12
N GLU A 119 -2.03 -19.11 -24.03
CA GLU A 119 -3.03 -18.02 -23.94
C GLU A 119 -2.47 -16.68 -24.47
N ARG A 120 -1.17 -16.63 -24.77
CA ARG A 120 -0.57 -15.49 -25.47
C ARG A 120 -0.78 -15.71 -26.97
N ASP A 121 -1.64 -14.90 -27.59
CA ASP A 121 -1.79 -14.83 -29.04
C ASP A 121 -0.43 -14.99 -29.73
N SER A 122 -0.38 -15.93 -30.67
CA SER A 122 0.76 -16.25 -31.53
C SER A 122 1.29 -15.06 -32.37
N ASP A 123 0.68 -13.88 -32.21
CA ASP A 123 1.03 -12.63 -32.87
C ASP A 123 2.12 -11.82 -32.15
N ASP A 124 2.37 -12.06 -30.86
CA ASP A 124 3.42 -11.34 -30.12
C ASP A 124 4.73 -12.16 -30.04
N LYS A 125 5.29 -12.51 -31.21
CA LYS A 125 6.60 -13.19 -31.37
C LYS A 125 7.80 -12.33 -30.97
N ASN A 126 7.57 -11.19 -30.32
CA ASN A 126 8.63 -10.27 -29.93
C ASN A 126 9.16 -10.61 -28.54
N CYS A 127 10.42 -11.00 -28.49
CA CYS A 127 11.20 -11.12 -27.27
C CYS A 127 11.12 -9.81 -26.46
N ARG A 128 10.52 -9.81 -25.25
CA ARG A 128 10.41 -8.58 -24.42
C ARG A 128 11.76 -7.95 -24.04
N ARG A 129 12.85 -8.72 -24.09
CA ARG A 129 14.20 -8.26 -23.76
C ARG A 129 14.93 -7.62 -24.93
N CYS A 130 14.57 -7.99 -26.16
CA CYS A 130 15.33 -7.66 -27.35
C CYS A 130 14.49 -7.13 -28.52
N SER A 131 13.16 -7.17 -28.41
CA SER A 131 12.16 -6.74 -29.41
C SER A 131 12.31 -7.37 -30.80
N GLU A 132 13.18 -8.38 -30.95
CA GLU A 132 13.39 -9.11 -32.20
C GLU A 132 12.50 -10.35 -32.28
N LYS A 133 12.03 -10.63 -33.51
CA LYS A 133 11.42 -11.90 -33.87
C LYS A 133 12.52 -12.96 -34.00
N ASN A 134 12.31 -14.14 -33.42
CA ASN A 134 13.22 -15.30 -33.53
C ASN A 134 14.67 -15.03 -33.05
N CYS A 135 14.83 -14.39 -31.88
CA CYS A 135 16.16 -14.21 -31.31
C CYS A 135 16.75 -15.54 -30.82
N SER A 136 17.78 -16.04 -31.51
CA SER A 136 18.52 -17.27 -31.17
C SER A 136 19.36 -17.16 -29.89
N SER A 137 19.63 -15.95 -29.38
CA SER A 137 20.29 -15.74 -28.08
C SER A 137 19.32 -15.78 -26.89
N CYS A 138 18.02 -15.73 -27.16
CA CYS A 138 16.95 -15.73 -26.16
C CYS A 138 16.11 -16.99 -26.30
N ILE A 139 16.75 -18.15 -26.49
CA ILE A 139 16.05 -19.44 -26.48
C ILE A 139 15.40 -19.56 -25.10
N PRO A 140 14.06 -19.67 -25.01
CA PRO A 140 13.40 -19.86 -23.73
C PRO A 140 13.95 -21.16 -23.13
N ILE A 141 14.40 -21.07 -21.88
CA ILE A 141 14.82 -22.25 -21.13
C ILE A 141 13.62 -23.20 -21.11
N SER A 142 13.76 -24.35 -21.79
CA SER A 142 12.72 -25.36 -21.81
C SER A 142 12.82 -26.19 -20.54
N LEU A 143 11.70 -26.37 -19.85
CA LEU A 143 11.68 -27.13 -18.61
C LEU A 143 12.19 -28.56 -18.82
N LEU A 144 11.79 -29.21 -19.91
CA LEU A 144 12.28 -30.54 -20.27
C LEU A 144 13.77 -30.54 -20.64
N GLY A 145 14.26 -29.48 -21.30
CA GLY A 145 15.68 -29.34 -21.63
C GLY A 145 16.56 -29.25 -20.37
N GLU A 146 16.15 -28.49 -19.36
CA GLU A 146 16.89 -28.40 -18.07
C GLU A 146 16.86 -29.71 -17.27
N LEU A 147 15.82 -30.53 -17.45
CA LEU A 147 15.76 -31.88 -16.89
C LEU A 147 16.65 -32.89 -17.65
N GLY A 148 17.21 -32.51 -18.80
CA GLY A 148 18.00 -33.38 -19.67
C GLY A 148 17.17 -34.22 -20.65
N LEU A 149 15.96 -33.75 -20.97
CA LEU A 149 15.03 -34.34 -21.93
C LEU A 149 14.80 -33.36 -23.09
N ASP A 150 15.90 -32.88 -23.69
CA ASP A 150 15.92 -31.92 -24.79
C ASP A 150 15.29 -32.45 -26.09
N ARG A 151 15.20 -33.77 -26.22
CA ARG A 151 14.60 -34.46 -27.37
C ARG A 151 13.11 -34.78 -27.20
N VAL A 152 12.52 -34.41 -26.06
CA VAL A 152 11.09 -34.56 -25.83
C VAL A 152 10.43 -33.20 -26.02
N VAL A 153 9.52 -33.14 -26.98
CA VAL A 153 8.75 -31.94 -27.32
C VAL A 153 7.28 -32.25 -27.06
N ILE A 154 6.56 -31.30 -26.49
CA ILE A 154 5.11 -31.41 -26.34
C ILE A 154 4.51 -30.45 -27.36
N GLU A 155 3.91 -31.01 -28.40
CA GLU A 155 3.23 -30.25 -29.44
C GLU A 155 1.74 -30.15 -29.14
N GLN A 156 1.14 -29.02 -29.51
CA GLN A 156 -0.29 -28.81 -29.42
C GLN A 156 -0.89 -29.06 -30.80
N ILE A 157 -1.86 -29.96 -30.88
CA ILE A 157 -2.62 -30.25 -32.08
C ILE A 157 -4.00 -29.60 -31.91
N GLU A 158 -4.37 -28.73 -32.83
CA GLU A 158 -5.74 -28.22 -32.91
C GLU A 158 -6.63 -29.31 -33.49
N LEU A 159 -7.60 -29.77 -32.69
CA LEU A 159 -8.60 -30.73 -33.15
C LEU A 159 -9.71 -29.97 -33.87
N LEU A 160 -10.09 -30.44 -35.06
CA LEU A 160 -11.13 -29.81 -35.86
C LEU A 160 -12.52 -30.01 -35.21
N SER A 161 -12.92 -29.08 -34.35
CA SER A 161 -14.25 -29.14 -33.73
C SER A 161 -15.37 -28.94 -34.77
N PRO A 162 -16.41 -29.81 -34.83
CA PRO A 162 -17.47 -29.73 -35.86
C PRO A 162 -18.34 -28.47 -35.88
N ASN A 163 -18.17 -27.55 -34.92
CA ASN A 163 -19.16 -26.48 -34.65
C ASN A 163 -18.59 -25.06 -34.54
N ASP A 164 -17.32 -24.82 -34.88
CA ASP A 164 -16.65 -23.55 -34.57
C ASP A 164 -16.90 -22.41 -35.61
N SER A 165 -18.15 -22.25 -36.04
CA SER A 165 -18.60 -21.09 -36.84
C SER A 165 -19.24 -19.97 -36.00
N ARG A 166 -19.12 -20.02 -34.66
CA ARG A 166 -19.70 -19.00 -33.77
C ARG A 166 -18.76 -18.53 -32.66
N ARG A 167 -17.52 -18.16 -33.00
CA ARG A 167 -16.74 -17.22 -32.17
C ARG A 167 -17.31 -15.81 -32.34
N SER A 168 -18.26 -15.45 -31.48
CA SER A 168 -18.64 -14.05 -31.27
C SER A 168 -17.71 -13.45 -30.23
N ASP A 169 -16.72 -12.69 -30.71
CA ASP A 169 -15.97 -11.70 -29.94
C ASP A 169 -16.91 -10.59 -29.47
N SER A 170 -17.73 -10.87 -28.46
CA SER A 170 -18.46 -9.83 -27.74
C SER A 170 -17.58 -9.31 -26.61
N LYS A 171 -16.92 -8.17 -26.85
CA LYS A 171 -16.35 -7.37 -25.76
C LYS A 171 -17.48 -7.03 -24.78
N PRO A 172 -17.31 -7.22 -23.46
CA PRO A 172 -18.36 -6.88 -22.51
C PRO A 172 -18.55 -5.36 -22.49
N GLU A 173 -19.66 -4.88 -23.04
CA GLU A 173 -20.03 -3.45 -23.08
C GLU A 173 -20.31 -2.85 -21.69
N SER A 174 -20.26 -3.65 -20.61
CA SER A 174 -20.43 -3.11 -19.25
C SER A 174 -19.64 -3.86 -18.17
N LEU A 175 -19.21 -3.11 -17.16
CA LEU A 175 -18.59 -3.61 -15.92
C LEU A 175 -19.39 -4.71 -15.22
N ARG A 176 -20.73 -4.68 -15.32
CA ARG A 176 -21.61 -5.74 -14.78
C ARG A 176 -21.55 -7.03 -15.61
N GLY A 177 -21.36 -6.93 -16.93
CA GLY A 177 -21.13 -8.08 -17.82
C GLY A 177 -19.81 -8.76 -17.50
N ALA A 178 -18.74 -7.99 -17.35
CA ALA A 178 -17.42 -8.51 -16.96
C ALA A 178 -17.43 -9.22 -15.59
N VAL A 179 -18.15 -8.67 -14.60
CA VAL A 179 -18.31 -9.33 -13.29
C VAL A 179 -19.13 -10.62 -13.41
N ARG A 180 -20.23 -10.60 -14.17
CA ARG A 180 -21.07 -11.81 -14.38
C ARG A 180 -20.34 -12.90 -15.16
N ASP A 181 -19.54 -12.53 -16.15
CA ASP A 181 -18.73 -13.47 -16.94
C ASP A 181 -17.52 -14.00 -16.15
N ALA A 182 -16.98 -13.21 -15.22
CA ALA A 182 -15.99 -13.68 -14.25
C ALA A 182 -16.55 -14.73 -13.27
N PHE A 183 -17.87 -14.75 -13.05
CA PHE A 183 -18.56 -15.76 -12.23
C PHE A 183 -19.14 -16.93 -13.04
N ARG A 184 -19.34 -16.79 -14.36
CA ARG A 184 -19.72 -17.91 -15.24
C ARG A 184 -18.46 -18.53 -15.83
N THR A 185 -17.92 -19.52 -15.13
CA THR A 185 -16.89 -20.38 -15.68
C THR A 185 -17.50 -21.12 -16.88
N LYS A 186 -17.18 -20.67 -18.10
CA LYS A 186 -17.52 -21.41 -19.33
C LYS A 186 -16.78 -22.75 -19.21
N GLN A 187 -17.52 -23.83 -18.94
CA GLN A 187 -16.98 -25.18 -19.07
C GLN A 187 -16.44 -25.34 -20.49
N ARG A 188 -15.17 -25.76 -20.60
CA ARG A 188 -14.59 -26.09 -21.89
C ARG A 188 -15.32 -27.30 -22.45
N PRO A 189 -15.57 -27.35 -23.77
CA PRO A 189 -16.14 -28.55 -24.37
C PRO A 189 -15.14 -29.69 -24.19
N THR A 190 -15.61 -30.81 -23.66
CA THR A 190 -14.82 -32.01 -23.40
C THR A 190 -15.37 -33.18 -24.20
N ALA A 191 -14.50 -34.10 -24.56
CA ALA A 191 -14.86 -35.35 -25.21
C ALA A 191 -14.17 -36.51 -24.50
N VAL A 192 -14.80 -37.68 -24.58
CA VAL A 192 -14.28 -38.92 -24.01
C VAL A 192 -13.51 -39.66 -25.09
N TYR A 193 -12.28 -40.04 -24.78
CA TYR A 193 -11.38 -40.75 -25.67
C TYR A 193 -10.99 -42.09 -25.06
N ASP A 194 -10.82 -43.10 -25.92
CA ASP A 194 -10.30 -44.40 -25.51
C ASP A 194 -8.77 -44.32 -25.40
N ILE A 195 -8.24 -44.99 -24.38
CA ILE A 195 -6.79 -45.00 -24.11
C ILE A 195 -6.21 -46.41 -24.18
N THR A 196 -4.99 -46.49 -24.67
CA THR A 196 -4.20 -47.71 -24.74
C THR A 196 -2.91 -47.53 -23.96
N CYS A 197 -2.69 -48.42 -22.98
CA CYS A 197 -1.51 -48.37 -22.12
C CYS A 197 -0.48 -49.42 -22.60
N GLN A 198 0.79 -49.04 -22.67
CA GLN A 198 1.89 -49.91 -23.11
C GLN A 198 3.09 -49.81 -22.18
N GLY A 199 3.92 -50.85 -22.14
CA GLY A 199 5.15 -50.91 -21.34
C GLY A 199 4.88 -51.15 -19.84
N GLU A 200 5.62 -50.48 -18.94
CA GLU A 200 5.42 -50.64 -17.48
C GLU A 200 3.97 -50.30 -17.03
N TRP A 201 3.22 -49.56 -17.84
CA TRP A 201 1.83 -49.17 -17.59
C TRP A 201 0.78 -50.12 -18.17
N GLU A 202 1.17 -51.24 -18.80
CA GLU A 202 0.22 -52.19 -19.39
C GLU A 202 -0.80 -52.73 -18.37
N SER A 203 -0.40 -52.90 -17.10
CA SER A 203 -1.30 -53.30 -16.01
C SER A 203 -2.47 -52.34 -15.78
N LEU A 204 -2.31 -51.04 -16.11
CA LEU A 204 -3.34 -50.02 -15.96
C LEU A 204 -4.47 -50.18 -16.98
N SER A 205 -4.24 -50.84 -18.11
CA SER A 205 -5.28 -51.12 -19.12
C SER A 205 -6.48 -51.89 -18.55
N SER A 206 -6.29 -52.63 -17.45
CA SER A 206 -7.36 -53.35 -16.75
C SER A 206 -8.26 -52.45 -15.88
N GLN A 207 -7.77 -51.27 -15.50
CA GLN A 207 -8.44 -50.36 -14.57
C GLN A 207 -8.91 -49.07 -15.25
N THR A 208 -8.29 -48.69 -16.35
CA THR A 208 -8.57 -47.44 -17.06
C THR A 208 -8.67 -47.71 -18.55
N SER A 209 -9.80 -47.38 -19.15
CA SER A 209 -10.01 -47.52 -20.60
C SER A 209 -10.40 -46.21 -21.26
N ARG A 210 -10.94 -45.24 -20.49
CA ARG A 210 -11.46 -43.98 -21.03
C ARG A 210 -10.97 -42.77 -20.26
N VAL A 211 -10.60 -41.73 -20.99
CA VAL A 211 -10.16 -40.45 -20.44
C VAL A 211 -11.04 -39.32 -21.00
N GLU A 212 -11.39 -38.33 -20.19
CA GLU A 212 -12.08 -37.13 -20.67
C GLU A 212 -11.08 -35.98 -20.80
N LEU A 213 -10.95 -35.43 -22.01
CA LEU A 213 -10.02 -34.35 -22.36
C LEU A 213 -10.77 -33.24 -23.10
N PRO A 214 -10.21 -32.01 -23.16
CA PRO A 214 -10.78 -30.91 -23.95
C PRO A 214 -10.88 -31.31 -25.43
N SER A 215 -12.01 -31.02 -26.06
CA SER A 215 -12.28 -31.42 -27.46
C SER A 215 -11.75 -30.42 -28.50
N ASP A 216 -11.27 -29.27 -28.06
CA ASP A 216 -10.75 -28.19 -28.91
C ASP A 216 -9.24 -28.32 -29.18
N ARG A 217 -8.51 -28.97 -28.26
CA ARG A 217 -7.05 -29.04 -28.27
C ARG A 217 -6.59 -30.37 -27.69
N SER A 218 -5.71 -31.06 -28.41
CA SER A 218 -4.93 -32.16 -27.87
C SER A 218 -3.46 -31.76 -27.75
N TRP A 219 -2.76 -32.41 -26.83
CA TRP A 219 -1.31 -32.27 -26.68
C TRP A 219 -0.67 -33.62 -26.86
N GLU A 220 0.31 -33.69 -27.73
CA GLU A 220 1.05 -34.90 -28.06
C GLU A 220 2.49 -34.77 -27.58
N ILE A 221 3.01 -35.86 -27.00
CA ILE A 221 4.42 -36.00 -26.67
C ILE A 221 5.13 -36.60 -27.89
N GLU A 222 5.94 -35.79 -28.55
CA GLU A 222 6.90 -36.26 -29.54
C GLU A 222 8.25 -36.50 -28.87
N HIS A 223 8.88 -37.61 -29.22
CA HIS A 223 10.18 -37.98 -28.66
C HIS A 223 11.11 -38.47 -29.77
N ASP A 224 12.15 -37.67 -30.09
CA ASP A 224 13.09 -38.01 -31.15
C ASP A 224 14.19 -38.96 -30.64
N GLY A 225 14.07 -40.24 -30.96
CA GLY A 225 15.06 -41.27 -30.67
C GLY A 225 15.22 -41.67 -29.19
N LEU A 226 14.34 -41.21 -28.30
CA LEU A 226 14.23 -41.70 -26.92
C LEU A 226 13.06 -42.67 -26.82
N GLU A 227 13.32 -43.95 -26.56
CA GLU A 227 12.26 -44.94 -26.34
C GLU A 227 11.72 -44.82 -24.90
N PRO A 228 10.41 -44.55 -24.72
CA PRO A 228 9.82 -44.51 -23.39
C PRO A 228 9.67 -45.92 -22.81
N LEU A 229 9.84 -46.05 -21.50
CA LEU A 229 9.60 -47.28 -20.73
C LEU A 229 8.13 -47.68 -20.71
N ALA A 230 7.26 -46.68 -20.78
CA ALA A 230 5.82 -46.84 -20.83
C ALA A 230 5.19 -45.66 -21.55
N ARG A 231 4.07 -45.90 -22.25
CA ARG A 231 3.31 -44.83 -22.90
C ARG A 231 1.82 -45.09 -22.79
N ILE A 232 1.06 -44.00 -22.73
CA ILE A 232 -0.39 -44.00 -22.82
C ILE A 232 -0.75 -43.21 -24.07
N THR A 233 -1.37 -43.89 -25.02
CA THR A 233 -1.83 -43.33 -26.28
C THR A 233 -3.34 -43.13 -26.23
N VAL A 234 -3.80 -42.04 -26.83
CA VAL A 234 -5.20 -41.67 -26.96
C VAL A 234 -5.57 -41.80 -28.43
N GLU A 235 -6.68 -42.48 -28.71
CA GLU A 235 -7.23 -42.57 -30.06
C GLU A 235 -8.21 -41.42 -30.29
N TYR A 236 -7.94 -40.59 -31.31
CA TYR A 236 -8.84 -39.50 -31.71
C TYR A 236 -9.73 -40.01 -32.86
N PRO A 237 -11.02 -40.33 -32.60
CA PRO A 237 -11.88 -40.96 -33.59
C PRO A 237 -12.22 -40.04 -34.78
N GLU A 238 -12.15 -38.72 -34.60
CA GLU A 238 -12.49 -37.75 -35.66
C GLU A 238 -11.38 -37.61 -36.71
N ASP A 239 -10.11 -37.64 -36.29
CA ASP A 239 -8.94 -37.48 -37.18
C ASP A 239 -8.23 -38.82 -37.51
N ASN A 240 -8.66 -39.93 -36.88
CA ASN A 240 -8.03 -41.26 -36.97
C ASN A 240 -6.52 -41.22 -36.66
N THR A 241 -6.13 -40.31 -35.78
CA THR A 241 -4.77 -40.12 -35.28
C THR A 241 -4.66 -40.68 -33.86
N THR A 242 -3.47 -41.15 -33.52
CA THR A 242 -3.15 -41.58 -32.16
C THR A 242 -2.14 -40.61 -31.58
N GLY A 243 -2.47 -39.96 -30.46
CA GLY A 243 -1.54 -39.07 -29.78
C GLY A 243 -1.02 -39.64 -28.48
N THR A 244 0.24 -39.36 -28.12
CA THR A 244 0.80 -39.76 -26.82
C THR A 244 0.39 -38.78 -25.72
N LEU A 245 -0.44 -39.23 -24.77
CA LEU A 245 -0.91 -38.43 -23.62
C LEU A 245 0.07 -38.42 -22.46
N ALA A 246 0.67 -39.57 -22.17
CA ALA A 246 1.67 -39.68 -21.13
C ALA A 246 2.79 -40.64 -21.54
N ALA A 247 4.01 -40.32 -21.15
CA ALA A 247 5.18 -41.12 -21.44
C ALA A 247 6.11 -41.17 -20.23
N LEU A 248 6.70 -42.35 -19.99
CA LEU A 248 7.63 -42.60 -18.90
C LEU A 248 9.05 -42.75 -19.45
N PHE A 249 9.98 -41.93 -18.99
CA PHE A 249 11.38 -41.98 -19.40
C PHE A 249 12.29 -42.38 -18.23
N SER A 250 13.33 -43.15 -18.52
CA SER A 250 14.41 -43.41 -17.57
C SER A 250 15.39 -42.23 -17.54
N LEU A 251 15.70 -41.71 -16.35
CA LEU A 251 16.73 -40.69 -16.17
C LEU A 251 17.68 -41.14 -15.05
N GLY A 252 18.87 -41.63 -15.41
CA GLY A 252 19.79 -42.25 -14.46
C GLY A 252 19.18 -43.51 -13.83
N LYS A 253 19.07 -43.55 -12.50
CA LYS A 253 18.39 -44.61 -11.73
C LYS A 253 16.92 -44.34 -11.48
N GLY A 254 16.47 -43.10 -11.71
CA GLY A 254 15.09 -42.69 -11.49
C GLY A 254 14.25 -42.70 -12.76
N ARG A 255 13.04 -42.16 -12.63
CA ARG A 255 12.06 -42.11 -13.71
C ARG A 255 11.38 -40.75 -13.77
N VAL A 256 11.06 -40.31 -14.98
CA VAL A 256 10.32 -39.08 -15.26
C VAL A 256 9.05 -39.44 -16.02
N ALA A 257 7.88 -39.21 -15.42
CA ALA A 257 6.59 -39.31 -16.07
C ALA A 257 6.21 -37.94 -16.62
N ILE A 258 6.07 -37.85 -17.95
CA ILE A 258 5.62 -36.64 -18.64
C ILE A 258 4.16 -36.85 -19.00
N ILE A 259 3.31 -35.88 -18.67
CA ILE A 259 1.89 -35.86 -19.02
C ILE A 259 1.66 -34.61 -19.87
N SER A 260 1.13 -34.81 -21.08
CA SER A 260 1.00 -33.75 -22.07
C SER A 260 -0.06 -32.71 -21.68
N ASN A 261 -1.13 -33.15 -21.00
CA ASN A 261 -2.28 -32.30 -20.69
C ASN A 261 -2.51 -32.12 -19.18
N PRO A 262 -2.19 -30.95 -18.60
CA PRO A 262 -2.43 -30.67 -17.19
C PRO A 262 -3.91 -30.53 -16.83
N TYR A 263 -4.81 -30.40 -17.80
CA TYR A 263 -6.27 -30.35 -17.56
C TYR A 263 -6.80 -31.64 -16.93
N LEU A 264 -6.10 -32.76 -17.09
CA LEU A 264 -6.46 -34.06 -16.50
C LEU A 264 -6.58 -33.99 -14.97
N ALA A 265 -5.77 -33.14 -14.33
CA ALA A 265 -5.78 -32.92 -12.88
C ALA A 265 -6.74 -31.81 -12.44
N SER A 266 -7.43 -31.14 -13.37
CA SER A 266 -8.31 -30.03 -13.02
C SER A 266 -9.50 -30.52 -12.20
N ASN A 267 -9.97 -29.67 -11.29
CA ASN A 267 -11.15 -29.97 -10.46
C ASN A 267 -12.41 -30.25 -11.30
N ALA A 268 -12.47 -29.75 -12.55
CA ALA A 268 -13.58 -30.00 -13.47
C ALA A 268 -13.50 -31.33 -14.22
N SER A 269 -12.31 -31.90 -14.35
CA SER A 269 -12.06 -33.12 -15.14
C SER A 269 -11.81 -34.36 -14.28
N LEU A 270 -11.44 -34.19 -13.01
CA LEU A 270 -11.02 -35.31 -12.17
C LEU A 270 -12.14 -36.34 -11.93
N ASP A 271 -13.40 -35.90 -11.86
CA ASP A 271 -14.58 -36.75 -11.67
C ASP A 271 -15.11 -37.38 -12.96
N ARG A 272 -14.44 -37.13 -14.10
CA ARG A 272 -14.85 -37.56 -15.43
C ARG A 272 -14.06 -38.78 -15.90
N GLY A 273 -14.74 -39.66 -16.65
CA GLY A 273 -14.14 -40.89 -17.17
C GLY A 273 -13.41 -41.68 -16.08
N ASP A 274 -12.23 -42.21 -16.42
CA ASP A 274 -11.32 -42.86 -15.48
C ASP A 274 -10.16 -41.94 -15.06
N ASN A 275 -10.33 -40.61 -15.20
CA ASN A 275 -9.26 -39.62 -15.02
C ASN A 275 -8.63 -39.69 -13.63
N SER A 276 -9.43 -39.82 -12.57
CA SER A 276 -8.94 -39.94 -11.19
C SER A 276 -8.09 -41.18 -10.95
N VAL A 277 -8.50 -42.33 -11.51
CA VAL A 277 -7.76 -43.60 -11.37
C VAL A 277 -6.45 -43.51 -12.14
N LEU A 278 -6.48 -43.04 -13.39
CA LEU A 278 -5.30 -42.86 -14.22
C LEU A 278 -4.29 -41.92 -13.55
N LEU A 279 -4.76 -40.74 -13.15
CA LEU A 279 -3.93 -39.69 -12.59
C LEU A 279 -3.30 -40.12 -11.25
N THR A 280 -4.02 -40.85 -10.40
CA THR A 280 -3.47 -41.37 -9.15
C THR A 280 -2.27 -42.27 -9.40
N HIS A 281 -2.36 -43.17 -10.38
CA HIS A 281 -1.24 -44.06 -10.73
C HIS A 281 -0.06 -43.31 -11.35
N LEU A 282 -0.33 -42.33 -12.22
CA LEU A 282 0.70 -41.51 -12.85
C LEU A 282 1.41 -40.59 -11.85
N ILE A 283 0.68 -39.99 -10.91
CA ILE A 283 1.26 -39.10 -9.91
C ILE A 283 2.06 -39.90 -8.89
N THR A 284 1.52 -41.02 -8.40
CA THR A 284 2.16 -41.76 -7.29
C THR A 284 3.30 -42.63 -7.77
N GLY A 285 3.24 -43.23 -8.97
CA GLY A 285 4.32 -44.10 -9.47
C GLY A 285 4.70 -45.23 -8.51
N MET A 286 3.74 -45.75 -7.73
CA MET A 286 3.93 -46.71 -6.63
C MET A 286 4.80 -46.17 -5.47
N ARG A 287 4.81 -44.87 -5.23
CA ARG A 287 5.46 -44.19 -4.10
C ARG A 287 4.45 -43.89 -2.99
N THR A 288 4.93 -43.76 -1.76
CA THR A 288 4.07 -43.54 -0.58
C THR A 288 3.87 -42.06 -0.26
N ARG A 289 4.85 -41.22 -0.63
CA ARG A 289 4.82 -39.78 -0.40
C ARG A 289 4.78 -39.03 -1.73
N VAL A 290 3.99 -37.97 -1.81
CA VAL A 290 3.82 -37.11 -2.99
C VAL A 290 4.06 -35.66 -2.59
N ILE A 291 5.00 -34.99 -3.25
CA ILE A 291 5.30 -33.58 -3.01
C ILE A 291 4.92 -32.77 -4.23
N PHE A 292 3.98 -31.84 -4.06
CA PHE A 292 3.59 -30.87 -5.08
C PHE A 292 4.49 -29.64 -5.01
N ASP A 293 5.15 -29.31 -6.12
CA ASP A 293 5.95 -28.10 -6.24
C ASP A 293 5.05 -26.88 -6.42
N GLU A 294 4.99 -26.03 -5.41
CA GLU A 294 4.25 -24.77 -5.44
C GLU A 294 5.19 -23.58 -5.72
N PHE A 295 6.49 -23.82 -5.66
CA PHE A 295 7.52 -22.83 -5.99
C PHE A 295 7.38 -22.32 -7.43
N TYR A 296 7.29 -23.22 -8.41
CA TYR A 296 7.15 -22.85 -9.83
C TYR A 296 5.76 -22.36 -10.21
N HIS A 297 4.75 -22.54 -9.36
CA HIS A 297 3.47 -21.83 -9.48
C HIS A 297 3.59 -20.34 -9.09
N GLY A 298 4.74 -19.93 -8.54
CA GLY A 298 5.00 -18.58 -8.06
C GLY A 298 4.46 -18.33 -6.66
N LEU A 299 4.01 -19.38 -5.95
CA LEU A 299 3.60 -19.34 -4.55
C LEU A 299 4.83 -19.35 -3.64
N THR A 300 5.62 -18.30 -3.76
CA THR A 300 6.84 -18.14 -2.95
C THR A 300 6.55 -17.19 -1.80
N ILE A 301 7.10 -17.50 -0.62
CA ILE A 301 7.19 -16.54 0.49
C ILE A 301 8.22 -15.49 0.06
N ARG A 302 7.82 -14.54 -0.78
CA ARG A 302 8.68 -13.41 -1.17
C ARG A 302 8.70 -12.36 -0.06
N GLY A 303 9.26 -12.75 1.09
CA GLY A 303 9.43 -11.91 2.27
C GLY A 303 10.52 -10.84 2.14
N ASN A 304 10.97 -10.50 0.93
CA ASN A 304 11.99 -9.46 0.74
C ASN A 304 11.34 -8.15 0.27
N ALA A 305 11.40 -7.11 1.10
CA ALA A 305 10.88 -5.77 0.79
C ALA A 305 11.48 -5.19 -0.51
N PHE A 306 12.71 -5.58 -0.87
CA PHE A 306 13.36 -5.16 -2.12
C PHE A 306 12.74 -5.80 -3.37
N TRP A 307 12.07 -6.95 -3.25
CA TRP A 307 11.32 -7.52 -4.38
C TRP A 307 10.08 -6.70 -4.71
N LEU A 308 9.42 -6.10 -3.69
CA LEU A 308 8.32 -5.16 -3.94
C LEU A 308 8.78 -3.99 -4.81
N LEU A 309 10.00 -3.48 -4.59
CA LEU A 309 10.61 -2.43 -5.41
C LEU A 309 10.89 -2.84 -6.86
N SER A 310 10.97 -4.14 -7.18
CA SER A 310 11.15 -4.61 -8.56
C SER A 310 9.87 -4.52 -9.41
N LYS A 311 8.71 -4.37 -8.77
CA LYS A 311 7.43 -4.20 -9.44
C LYS A 311 7.17 -2.70 -9.65
N LEU A 312 7.05 -2.30 -10.93
CA LEU A 312 6.79 -0.92 -11.37
C LEU A 312 5.79 -0.14 -10.49
N PRO A 313 4.57 -0.64 -10.17
CA PRO A 313 3.62 0.15 -9.38
C PRO A 313 4.13 0.45 -7.96
N TYR A 314 4.71 -0.53 -7.26
CA TYR A 314 5.21 -0.34 -5.90
C TYR A 314 6.47 0.54 -5.86
N ALA A 315 7.35 0.42 -6.86
CA ALA A 315 8.49 1.29 -7.04
C ALA A 315 8.07 2.78 -7.12
N THR A 316 6.99 3.08 -7.87
CA THR A 316 6.50 4.45 -8.00
C THR A 316 6.00 5.04 -6.68
N ILE A 317 5.39 4.23 -5.81
CA ILE A 317 4.96 4.68 -4.47
C ILE A 317 6.16 5.04 -3.61
N VAL A 318 7.16 4.15 -3.55
CA VAL A 318 8.34 4.39 -2.72
C VAL A 318 9.07 5.64 -3.19
N VAL A 319 9.21 5.83 -4.51
CA VAL A 319 9.78 7.07 -5.08
C VAL A 319 8.93 8.28 -4.73
N ALA A 320 7.59 8.20 -4.82
CA ALA A 320 6.70 9.31 -4.45
C ALA A 320 6.85 9.70 -2.96
N ILE A 321 6.92 8.71 -2.06
CA ILE A 321 7.16 8.94 -0.63
C ILE A 321 8.52 9.59 -0.40
N LEU A 322 9.58 9.08 -1.02
CA LEU A 322 10.93 9.65 -0.90
C LEU A 322 10.99 11.09 -1.42
N VAL A 323 10.30 11.40 -2.52
CA VAL A 323 10.20 12.78 -3.03
C VAL A 323 9.46 13.68 -2.04
N VAL A 324 8.34 13.23 -1.47
CA VAL A 324 7.60 14.02 -0.45
C VAL A 324 8.45 14.26 0.79
N VAL A 325 9.11 13.23 1.32
CA VAL A 325 10.00 13.34 2.49
C VAL A 325 11.20 14.23 2.16
N GLY A 326 11.80 14.08 0.98
CA GLY A 326 12.89 14.92 0.51
C GLY A 326 12.49 16.40 0.39
N LEU A 327 11.32 16.69 -0.16
CA LEU A 327 10.79 18.05 -0.25
C LEU A 327 10.41 18.62 1.13
N TRP A 328 9.88 17.80 2.03
CA TRP A 328 9.61 18.19 3.41
C TRP A 328 10.90 18.51 4.15
N ALA A 329 11.90 17.64 4.08
CA ALA A 329 13.22 17.85 4.66
C ALA A 329 13.91 19.09 4.05
N TRP A 330 13.82 19.26 2.73
CA TRP A 330 14.35 20.44 2.04
C TRP A 330 13.65 21.72 2.48
N ARG A 331 12.32 21.70 2.63
CA ARG A 331 11.54 22.83 3.16
C ARG A 331 11.94 23.17 4.60
N GLN A 332 12.21 22.18 5.44
CA GLN A 332 12.66 22.41 6.82
C GLN A 332 14.12 22.86 6.89
N ALA A 333 14.97 22.38 5.97
CA ALA A 333 16.38 22.75 5.89
C ALA A 333 16.58 24.15 5.33
N ILE A 334 15.71 24.62 4.43
CA ILE A 334 15.70 26.02 3.99
C ILE A 334 15.01 26.86 5.08
N PHE A 335 15.78 27.24 6.10
CA PHE A 335 15.44 28.31 7.04
C PHE A 335 15.33 29.66 6.29
N LEU A 336 14.13 29.98 5.80
CA LEU A 336 13.83 31.29 5.21
C LEU A 336 13.51 32.31 6.31
N GLY A 337 14.56 32.91 6.87
CA GLY A 337 14.50 34.21 7.53
C GLY A 337 15.32 34.32 8.82
N PRO A 338 15.92 35.49 9.11
CA PRO A 338 16.49 35.76 10.42
C PRO A 338 15.37 35.69 11.47
N SER A 339 15.67 35.15 12.66
CA SER A 339 14.69 35.09 13.76
C SER A 339 14.13 36.50 13.98
N ARG A 340 12.80 36.64 13.94
CA ARG A 340 12.12 37.90 14.24
C ARG A 340 12.60 38.34 15.63
N GLN A 341 13.38 39.42 15.71
CA GLN A 341 13.88 39.91 16.98
C GLN A 341 12.67 40.20 17.87
N ASP A 342 12.67 39.62 19.07
CA ASP A 342 11.64 39.94 20.07
C ASP A 342 11.59 41.45 20.24
N LYS A 343 10.39 42.03 20.19
CA LYS A 343 10.20 43.46 20.48
C LYS A 343 10.90 43.74 21.82
N PRO A 344 11.86 44.68 21.89
CA PRO A 344 12.50 44.98 23.15
C PRO A 344 11.41 45.35 24.16
N ALA A 345 11.42 44.68 25.31
CA ALA A 345 10.49 44.98 26.39
C ALA A 345 10.55 46.49 26.67
N SER A 346 9.40 47.16 26.58
CA SER A 346 9.33 48.60 26.83
C SER A 346 9.74 48.88 28.27
N ARG A 347 10.98 49.31 28.48
CA ARG A 347 11.48 49.81 29.76
C ARG A 347 10.99 51.23 30.00
N ARG A 348 9.70 51.51 29.83
CA ARG A 348 9.12 52.75 30.34
C ARG A 348 8.94 52.59 31.84
N THR A 349 9.81 53.24 32.60
CA THR A 349 9.68 53.31 34.05
C THR A 349 8.41 54.11 34.40
N LEU A 350 7.71 53.75 35.47
CA LEU A 350 6.51 54.47 35.91
C LEU A 350 6.76 55.98 36.09
N GLY A 351 8.01 56.36 36.40
CA GLY A 351 8.46 57.75 36.46
C GLY A 351 8.36 58.49 35.14
N GLU A 352 8.80 57.88 34.03
CA GLU A 352 8.68 58.48 32.68
C GLU A 352 7.21 58.69 32.28
N TYR A 353 6.31 57.80 32.74
CA TYR A 353 4.88 57.95 32.50
C TYR A 353 4.30 59.13 33.29
N ILE A 354 4.62 59.24 34.60
CA ILE A 354 4.15 60.34 35.45
C ILE A 354 4.69 61.68 34.94
N GLU A 355 5.95 61.73 34.50
CA GLU A 355 6.56 62.93 33.93
C GLU A 355 5.92 63.33 32.58
N ALA A 356 5.66 62.36 31.69
CA ALA A 356 4.96 62.64 30.44
C ALA A 356 3.53 63.14 30.68
N MET A 357 2.81 62.53 31.64
CA MET A 357 1.46 62.91 32.00
C MET A 357 1.42 64.30 32.66
N SER A 358 2.36 64.62 33.55
CA SER A 358 2.43 65.93 34.19
C SER A 358 2.73 67.03 33.17
N ARG A 359 3.70 66.81 32.27
CA ARG A 359 3.98 67.75 31.16
C ARG A 359 2.78 67.94 30.25
N PHE A 360 2.03 66.87 29.96
CA PHE A 360 0.83 66.93 29.14
C PHE A 360 -0.27 67.77 29.80
N LEU A 361 -0.62 67.46 31.05
CA LEU A 361 -1.65 68.19 31.80
C LEU A 361 -1.29 69.66 32.01
N LEU A 362 0.00 69.98 32.17
CA LEU A 362 0.49 71.35 32.31
C LEU A 362 0.65 72.12 30.98
N LYS A 363 0.51 71.46 29.83
CA LYS A 363 0.61 72.13 28.51
C LYS A 363 -0.73 72.75 28.09
N GLY A 364 -1.86 72.17 28.50
CA GLY A 364 -3.20 72.72 28.24
C GLY A 364 -3.63 73.74 29.28
N ARG A 365 -4.13 74.91 28.85
CA ARG A 365 -4.69 75.95 29.75
C ARG A 365 -5.92 75.43 30.51
N GLU A 366 -6.85 74.79 29.80
CA GLU A 366 -8.03 74.17 30.42
C GLU A 366 -7.65 73.00 31.33
N SER A 367 -6.68 72.19 30.90
CA SER A 367 -6.18 71.04 31.67
C SER A 367 -5.53 71.47 33.00
N SER A 368 -4.79 72.58 33.01
CA SER A 368 -4.17 73.12 34.23
C SER A 368 -5.21 73.61 35.24
N LYS A 369 -6.31 74.23 34.76
CA LYS A 369 -7.44 74.60 35.63
C LYS A 369 -8.16 73.38 36.20
N HIS A 370 -8.35 72.35 35.40
CA HIS A 370 -8.93 71.09 35.84
C HIS A 370 -8.06 70.43 36.94
N VAL A 371 -6.73 70.45 36.80
CA VAL A 371 -5.83 69.97 37.85
C VAL A 371 -6.00 70.79 39.14
N LEU A 372 -6.10 72.12 39.05
CA LEU A 372 -6.35 72.96 40.23
C LEU A 372 -7.69 72.63 40.91
N SER A 373 -8.76 72.41 40.15
CA SER A 373 -10.06 72.01 40.72
C SER A 373 -10.01 70.64 41.40
N GLU A 374 -9.31 69.67 40.79
CA GLU A 374 -9.16 68.33 41.37
C GLU A 374 -8.31 68.35 42.65
N VAL A 375 -7.20 69.09 42.65
CA VAL A 375 -6.37 69.25 43.86
C VAL A 375 -7.16 69.95 44.96
N ARG A 376 -7.89 71.02 44.64
CA ARG A 376 -8.76 71.73 45.59
C ARG A 376 -9.80 70.79 46.23
N ASN A 377 -10.52 70.03 45.41
CA ASN A 377 -11.54 69.10 45.89
C ASN A 377 -10.92 67.94 46.69
N GLY A 378 -9.75 67.46 46.27
CA GLY A 378 -8.98 66.44 46.99
C GLY A 378 -8.51 66.90 48.38
N VAL A 379 -8.04 68.15 48.50
CA VAL A 379 -7.68 68.74 49.80
C VAL A 379 -8.90 68.86 50.71
N LEU A 380 -10.03 69.36 50.18
CA LEU A 380 -11.28 69.41 50.94
C LEU A 380 -11.73 68.03 51.40
N TRP A 381 -11.67 67.03 50.52
CA TRP A 381 -11.99 65.64 50.85
C TRP A 381 -11.09 65.10 51.96
N HIS A 382 -9.78 65.38 51.92
CA HIS A 382 -8.84 64.96 52.97
C HIS A 382 -9.19 65.56 54.34
N PHE A 383 -9.53 66.84 54.38
CA PHE A 383 -9.95 67.49 55.63
C PHE A 383 -11.32 67.00 56.11
N CYS A 384 -12.29 66.76 55.21
CA CYS A 384 -13.55 66.11 55.58
C CYS A 384 -13.30 64.75 56.24
N LYS A 385 -12.45 63.91 55.63
CA LYS A 385 -12.09 62.60 56.17
C LYS A 385 -11.42 62.70 57.55
N THR A 386 -10.48 63.64 57.71
CA THR A 386 -9.74 63.84 58.96
C THR A 386 -10.62 64.40 60.09
N LEU A 387 -11.65 65.17 59.75
CA LEU A 387 -12.62 65.74 60.68
C LEU A 387 -13.83 64.81 60.93
N GLY A 388 -13.89 63.64 60.29
CA GLY A 388 -14.99 62.67 60.44
C GLY A 388 -16.31 63.11 59.78
N LEU A 389 -16.25 64.03 58.81
CA LEU A 389 -17.41 64.49 58.06
C LEU A 389 -17.76 63.51 56.92
N PRO A 390 -19.05 63.33 56.59
CA PRO A 390 -19.45 62.56 55.42
C PRO A 390 -18.86 63.17 54.14
N PRO A 391 -18.25 62.37 53.25
CA PRO A 391 -17.54 62.88 52.07
C PRO A 391 -18.46 63.54 51.04
N GLN A 392 -19.78 63.34 51.11
CA GLN A 392 -20.76 64.00 50.25
C GLN A 392 -21.05 65.48 50.64
N GLN A 393 -20.66 65.93 51.83
CA GLN A 393 -20.82 67.32 52.27
C GLN A 393 -19.49 68.08 52.20
N GLN A 394 -19.00 68.37 50.99
CA GLN A 394 -17.82 69.21 50.76
C GLN A 394 -18.14 70.72 50.90
N ASN A 395 -18.88 71.08 51.95
CA ASN A 395 -19.18 72.49 52.22
C ASN A 395 -17.96 73.15 52.88
N VAL A 396 -17.32 74.06 52.14
CA VAL A 396 -16.10 74.77 52.56
C VAL A 396 -16.30 75.44 53.92
N ASP A 397 -17.45 76.06 54.16
CA ASP A 397 -17.73 76.80 55.40
C ASP A 397 -17.82 75.88 56.62
N VAL A 398 -18.34 74.65 56.43
CA VAL A 398 -18.44 73.65 57.50
C VAL A 398 -17.06 73.12 57.85
N VAL A 399 -16.25 72.80 56.83
CA VAL A 399 -14.87 72.33 57.00
C VAL A 399 -14.02 73.40 57.72
N LEU A 400 -14.08 74.66 57.27
CA LEU A 400 -13.34 75.76 57.89
C LEU A 400 -13.79 76.03 59.34
N ARG A 401 -15.09 75.97 59.63
CA ARG A 401 -15.64 76.17 60.98
C ARG A 401 -15.22 75.07 61.96
N LEU A 402 -15.12 73.81 61.51
CA LEU A 402 -14.66 72.72 62.35
C LEU A 402 -13.14 72.71 62.49
N LEU A 403 -12.42 73.03 61.40
CA LEU A 403 -10.97 73.13 61.43
C LEU A 403 -10.50 74.27 62.34
N SER A 404 -11.18 75.41 62.35
CA SER A 404 -10.80 76.57 63.19
C SER A 404 -10.92 76.31 64.69
N LYS A 405 -11.85 75.44 65.11
CA LYS A 405 -11.98 74.99 66.50
C LYS A 405 -10.79 74.14 66.98
N ARG A 406 -10.15 73.41 66.06
CA ARG A 406 -9.06 72.47 66.40
C ARG A 406 -7.68 73.06 66.12
N LEU A 407 -7.53 73.78 65.02
CA LEU A 407 -6.27 74.34 64.51
C LEU A 407 -6.55 75.69 63.82
N PRO A 408 -6.62 76.81 64.57
CA PRO A 408 -7.03 78.11 64.04
C PRO A 408 -6.10 78.62 62.94
N HIS A 409 -4.79 78.43 63.08
CA HIS A 409 -3.81 78.86 62.08
C HIS A 409 -3.95 78.10 60.74
N LYS A 410 -4.18 76.78 60.78
CA LYS A 410 -4.37 75.98 59.55
C LYS A 410 -5.70 76.31 58.87
N ALA A 411 -6.74 76.63 59.64
CA ALA A 411 -8.02 77.06 59.08
C ALA A 411 -7.88 78.39 58.31
N SER A 412 -7.19 79.40 58.87
CA SER A 412 -6.95 80.66 58.16
C SER A 412 -6.08 80.47 56.91
N GLN A 413 -5.09 79.58 56.97
CA GLN A 413 -4.23 79.27 55.81
C GLN A 413 -5.02 78.58 54.69
N LEU A 414 -5.85 77.59 55.05
CA LEU A 414 -6.70 76.88 54.10
C LEU A 414 -7.75 77.82 53.49
N GLU A 415 -8.38 78.68 54.30
CA GLU A 415 -9.35 79.67 53.81
C GLU A 415 -8.70 80.63 52.80
N ALA A 416 -7.51 81.15 53.10
CA ALA A 416 -6.78 82.02 52.19
C ALA A 416 -6.37 81.29 50.89
N ALA A 417 -5.95 80.03 50.99
CA ALA A 417 -5.57 79.22 49.84
C ALA A 417 -6.76 78.87 48.94
N LEU A 418 -7.91 78.49 49.53
CA LEU A 418 -9.14 78.18 48.81
C LEU A 418 -9.73 79.42 48.13
N LYS A 419 -9.79 80.58 48.82
CA LYS A 419 -10.22 81.84 48.21
C LYS A 419 -9.33 82.23 47.03
N ASN A 420 -8.02 82.06 47.15
CA ASN A 420 -7.10 82.32 46.06
C ASN A 420 -7.35 81.37 44.87
N ALA A 421 -7.53 80.07 45.13
CA ALA A 421 -7.84 79.09 44.10
C ALA A 421 -9.17 79.38 43.39
N ASP A 422 -10.21 79.76 44.13
CA ASP A 422 -11.53 80.09 43.57
C ASP A 422 -11.44 81.33 42.65
N VAL A 423 -10.73 82.38 43.09
CA VAL A 423 -10.46 83.57 42.25
C VAL A 423 -9.71 83.22 40.96
N VAL A 424 -8.75 82.29 41.03
CA VAL A 424 -7.95 81.86 39.87
C VAL A 424 -8.76 80.95 38.93
N LEU A 425 -9.65 80.11 39.47
CA LEU A 425 -10.56 79.27 38.68
C LEU A 425 -11.56 80.13 37.89
N ASP A 426 -12.15 81.12 38.56
CA ASP A 426 -13.16 82.04 38.00
C ASP A 426 -12.59 83.03 36.97
N ASN A 427 -11.28 83.32 37.02
CA ASN A 427 -10.63 84.20 36.05
C ASN A 427 -10.37 83.48 34.70
N PRO A 428 -11.07 83.80 33.59
CA PRO A 428 -10.89 83.12 32.31
C PRO A 428 -9.51 83.34 31.68
N ARG A 429 -8.75 84.35 32.12
CA ARG A 429 -7.43 84.72 31.57
C ARG A 429 -6.26 84.49 32.55
N ALA A 430 -6.46 83.71 33.61
CA ALA A 430 -5.40 83.41 34.58
C ALA A 430 -4.11 82.89 33.91
N HIS A 431 -2.96 83.43 34.32
CA HIS A 431 -1.67 83.01 33.78
C HIS A 431 -1.29 81.61 34.31
N LYS A 432 -0.50 80.85 33.56
CA LYS A 432 -0.09 79.49 33.95
C LYS A 432 0.61 79.47 35.33
N ASP A 433 1.45 80.47 35.58
CA ASP A 433 2.19 80.58 36.84
C ASP A 433 1.27 80.88 38.03
N GLU A 434 0.18 81.62 37.82
CA GLU A 434 -0.83 81.88 38.86
C GLU A 434 -1.58 80.61 39.23
N ILE A 435 -1.96 79.78 38.24
CA ILE A 435 -2.62 78.49 38.46
C ILE A 435 -1.70 77.53 39.22
N LEU A 436 -0.42 77.46 38.84
CA LEU A 436 0.58 76.64 39.53
C LEU A 436 0.81 77.11 40.98
N LEU A 437 0.90 78.42 41.20
CA LEU A 437 1.06 79.00 42.53
C LEU A 437 -0.15 78.71 43.42
N ALA A 438 -1.37 78.83 42.88
CA ALA A 438 -2.59 78.49 43.60
C ALA A 438 -2.64 76.99 43.94
N THR A 439 -2.29 76.12 42.99
CA THR A 439 -2.23 74.66 43.19
C THR A 439 -1.25 74.30 44.31
N ARG A 440 -0.06 74.95 44.31
CA ARG A 440 0.94 74.76 45.35
C ARG A 440 0.44 75.22 46.72
N LYS A 441 -0.15 76.42 46.83
CA LYS A 441 -0.70 76.94 48.10
C LYS A 441 -1.77 76.02 48.69
N VAL A 442 -2.62 75.46 47.85
CA VAL A 442 -3.66 74.51 48.26
C VAL A 442 -3.05 73.18 48.69
N SER A 443 -2.08 72.65 47.95
CA SER A 443 -1.37 71.42 48.30
C SER A 443 -0.53 71.55 49.56
N ASP A 444 0.10 72.70 49.80
CA ASP A 444 0.93 72.97 50.98
C ASP A 444 0.09 72.90 52.28
N CYS A 445 -1.23 73.10 52.20
CA CYS A 445 -2.12 72.91 53.34
C CYS A 445 -2.18 71.44 53.84
N LEU A 446 -1.79 70.47 53.01
CA LEU A 446 -1.68 69.05 53.39
C LEU A 446 -0.33 68.70 54.01
N SER A 447 0.69 69.52 53.80
CA SER A 447 1.99 69.32 54.45
C SER A 447 1.87 69.57 55.95
N THR A 448 2.54 68.73 56.74
CA THR A 448 2.29 68.57 58.18
C THR A 448 2.75 69.76 59.00
#